data_AF-A0A7C3FZY8-F1
#
_entry.id   AF-A0A7C3FZY8-F1
#
_cell.length_a   1.000
_cell.length_b   1.000
_cell.length_c   1.000
_cell.angle_alpha   90.00
_cell.angle_beta   90.00
_cell.angle_gamma   90.00
#
_symmetry.space_group_name_H-M   'P 1'
#
loop_
_entity.id
_entity.type
_entity.pdbx_description
1 polymer ?
#
loop_
_entity_poly.entity_id
_entity_poly.type
_entity_poly.pdbx_seq_one_letter_code
_entity_poly.pdbx_strand_id
1 'polypeptide(L)'
;MQGPDIFRMYDRFGNLFGLTVQQGMLYQLDGPPSPHEKAKTIYYDGKYFTHESKEGLQPIEVTLPMLMRLVTKQFVLGLKEAGYCLKGRYIVYREQDELDQPCKDIFCIYDGFEFRVVNLTNGILLCVDPHLIFRSNCTIGQLLEKGMSPADLSDFSVNYRREERYRIDGYLIETRISDSGQALCKVKNYRDFKQEDVPAENVLPEPKPELIQRVLEHLSRRFNVIALQRKQSFLDSFTASRDRLMRTLAIITELRRNVFPLRFGKFKVSLDSEPVVIRV
;
A
#
# COMPACT_ATOMS: atom_id res chain seq x y z
N MET A 1 -9.57 -33.49 -35.74
CA MET A 1 -10.54 -33.08 -34.71
C MET A 1 -9.83 -33.13 -33.37
N GLN A 2 -9.47 -31.98 -32.83
CA GLN A 2 -8.87 -31.86 -31.49
C GLN A 2 -9.99 -32.00 -30.46
N GLY A 3 -9.87 -32.96 -29.55
CA GLY A 3 -10.84 -33.17 -28.49
C GLY A 3 -10.93 -31.94 -27.57
N PRO A 4 -12.09 -31.69 -26.94
CA PRO A 4 -12.24 -30.55 -26.03
C PRO A 4 -11.24 -30.70 -24.88
N ASP A 5 -10.53 -29.60 -24.64
CA ASP A 5 -9.40 -29.43 -23.72
C ASP A 5 -9.87 -29.56 -22.26
N ILE A 6 -10.15 -30.80 -21.81
CA ILE A 6 -10.60 -31.16 -20.44
C ILE A 6 -9.64 -30.60 -19.38
N PHE A 7 -8.38 -30.35 -19.73
CA PHE A 7 -7.36 -29.77 -18.86
C PHE A 7 -7.61 -28.30 -18.48
N ARG A 8 -8.40 -27.54 -19.25
CA ARG A 8 -8.77 -26.15 -18.90
C ARG A 8 -9.62 -26.03 -17.63
N MET A 9 -10.26 -27.10 -17.19
CA MET A 9 -11.05 -27.09 -15.95
C MET A 9 -10.19 -26.96 -14.68
N TYR A 10 -8.89 -27.19 -14.79
CA TYR A 10 -7.93 -27.09 -13.68
C TYR A 10 -7.05 -25.83 -13.76
N ASP A 11 -7.21 -25.01 -14.81
CA ASP A 11 -6.48 -23.76 -14.96
C ASP A 11 -7.03 -22.73 -13.95
N ARG A 12 -6.29 -22.51 -12.86
CA ARG A 12 -6.55 -21.39 -11.96
C ARG A 12 -5.80 -20.17 -12.47
N PHE A 13 -6.55 -19.20 -13.00
CA PHE A 13 -6.04 -17.87 -13.30
C PHE A 13 -5.69 -17.18 -11.98
N GLY A 14 -4.41 -16.93 -11.77
CA GLY A 14 -3.90 -16.28 -10.57
C GLY A 14 -3.83 -14.76 -10.70
N ASN A 15 -3.28 -14.15 -9.66
CA ASN A 15 -2.94 -12.74 -9.60
C ASN A 15 -1.44 -12.48 -9.83
N LEU A 16 -0.76 -13.43 -10.47
CA LEU A 16 0.69 -13.44 -10.72
C LEU A 16 0.97 -13.18 -12.19
N PHE A 17 1.89 -12.27 -12.48
CA PHE A 17 2.27 -11.87 -13.83
C PHE A 17 3.78 -11.95 -13.99
N GLY A 18 4.25 -12.48 -15.12
CA GLY A 18 5.67 -12.60 -15.40
C GLY A 18 6.38 -11.25 -15.50
N LEU A 19 7.56 -11.16 -14.89
CA LEU A 19 8.49 -10.06 -15.10
C LEU A 19 9.68 -10.57 -15.91
N THR A 20 9.73 -10.18 -17.18
CA THR A 20 10.87 -10.47 -18.05
C THR A 20 11.96 -9.44 -17.81
N VAL A 21 13.10 -9.89 -17.28
CA VAL A 21 14.23 -9.03 -16.92
C VAL A 21 15.37 -9.19 -17.91
N GLN A 22 15.66 -8.14 -18.66
CA GLN A 22 16.94 -7.99 -19.35
C GLN A 22 17.96 -7.50 -18.31
N GLN A 23 18.86 -8.39 -17.91
CA GLN A 23 19.82 -8.13 -16.86
C GLN A 23 20.89 -7.13 -17.30
N GLY A 24 21.09 -6.10 -16.48
CA GLY A 24 22.18 -5.14 -16.59
C GLY A 24 23.32 -5.46 -15.61
N MET A 25 24.13 -4.46 -15.32
CA MET A 25 25.27 -4.56 -14.40
C MET A 25 24.97 -3.84 -13.09
N LEU A 26 25.44 -4.41 -11.98
CA LEU A 26 25.52 -3.72 -10.70
C LEU A 26 26.97 -3.44 -10.33
N TYR A 27 27.16 -2.44 -9.49
CA TYR A 27 28.44 -2.00 -8.98
C TYR A 27 28.33 -1.84 -7.47
N GLN A 28 29.32 -2.35 -6.73
CA GLN A 28 29.38 -2.14 -5.28
C GLN A 28 29.87 -0.72 -4.98
N LEU A 29 29.29 -0.07 -3.98
CA LEU A 29 29.77 1.21 -3.45
C LEU A 29 30.60 0.98 -2.19
N ASP A 30 31.63 1.80 -2.01
CA ASP A 30 32.51 1.75 -0.83
C ASP A 30 31.86 2.34 0.43
N GLY A 31 30.69 3.00 0.28
CA GLY A 31 30.01 3.67 1.38
C GLY A 31 28.54 3.97 1.11
N PRO A 32 27.85 4.61 2.07
CA PRO A 32 26.45 4.98 1.93
C PRO A 32 26.25 6.00 0.79
N PRO A 33 25.17 5.87 0.01
CA PRO A 33 24.89 6.77 -1.10
C PRO A 33 24.48 8.15 -0.61
N SER A 34 24.84 9.18 -1.38
CA SER A 34 24.30 10.53 -1.20
C SER A 34 22.77 10.53 -1.39
N PRO A 35 22.04 11.55 -0.88
CA PRO A 35 20.59 11.62 -1.02
C PRO A 35 20.08 11.49 -2.46
N HIS A 36 20.84 11.99 -3.45
CA HIS A 36 20.46 11.95 -4.87
C HIS A 36 20.69 10.57 -5.50
N GLU A 37 21.62 9.79 -4.95
CA GLU A 37 21.93 8.43 -5.40
C GLU A 37 21.03 7.38 -4.73
N LYS A 38 20.29 7.76 -3.68
CA LYS A 38 19.37 6.85 -3.00
C LYS A 38 18.36 6.24 -3.96
N ALA A 39 17.89 6.94 -4.99
CA ALA A 39 16.94 6.36 -5.95
C ALA A 39 17.56 5.22 -6.78
N LYS A 40 18.88 5.24 -6.97
CA LYS A 40 19.62 4.37 -7.90
C LYS A 40 20.34 3.21 -7.23
N THR A 41 20.26 3.15 -5.90
CA THR A 41 21.02 2.21 -5.08
C THR A 41 20.14 1.23 -4.34
N ILE A 42 20.65 0.05 -4.01
CA ILE A 42 20.02 -0.90 -3.08
C ILE A 42 20.99 -1.21 -1.93
N TYR A 43 20.43 -1.56 -0.78
CA TYR A 43 21.18 -2.11 0.34
C TYR A 43 20.92 -3.61 0.44
N TYR A 44 21.99 -4.38 0.49
CA TYR A 44 21.95 -5.83 0.58
C TYR A 44 23.20 -6.33 1.30
N ASP A 45 23.01 -7.20 2.30
CA ASP A 45 24.09 -7.86 3.04
C ASP A 45 25.23 -6.92 3.49
N GLY A 46 24.88 -5.88 4.26
CA GLY A 46 25.88 -4.94 4.79
C GLY A 46 26.36 -3.87 3.79
N LYS A 47 26.07 -4.01 2.50
CA LYS A 47 26.70 -3.23 1.43
C LYS A 47 25.68 -2.48 0.56
N TYR A 48 26.16 -1.43 -0.11
CA TYR A 48 25.39 -0.66 -1.08
C TYR A 48 25.78 -1.01 -2.50
N PHE A 49 24.80 -1.10 -3.38
CA PHE A 49 25.01 -1.40 -4.79
C PHE A 49 24.24 -0.40 -5.66
N THR A 50 24.82 -0.01 -6.80
CA THR A 50 24.22 0.90 -7.78
C THR A 50 24.13 0.23 -9.15
N HIS A 51 23.16 0.63 -9.97
CA HIS A 51 23.08 0.24 -11.38
C HIS A 51 23.74 1.27 -12.32
N GLU A 52 24.34 2.33 -11.78
CA GLU A 52 25.10 3.33 -12.54
C GLU A 52 26.61 3.04 -12.47
N SER A 53 27.24 3.02 -13.65
CA SER A 53 28.70 2.94 -13.74
C SER A 53 29.32 4.24 -13.23
N LYS A 54 30.38 4.11 -12.44
CA LYS A 54 31.21 5.23 -12.00
C LYS A 54 32.68 4.87 -12.17
N GLU A 55 33.53 5.89 -12.26
CA GLU A 55 34.97 5.72 -12.31
C GLU A 55 35.46 4.92 -11.09
N GLY A 56 36.32 3.93 -11.32
CA GLY A 56 36.86 3.04 -10.28
C GLY A 56 35.96 1.87 -9.87
N LEU A 57 34.67 1.85 -10.22
CA LEU A 57 33.79 0.75 -9.86
C LEU A 57 33.83 -0.40 -10.87
N GLN A 58 34.04 -1.61 -10.38
CA GLN A 58 33.98 -2.83 -11.19
C GLN A 58 32.57 -3.44 -11.15
N PRO A 59 32.10 -3.99 -12.28
CA PRO A 59 30.82 -4.69 -12.32
C PRO A 59 30.90 -5.95 -11.45
N ILE A 60 29.80 -6.26 -10.78
CA ILE A 60 29.65 -7.47 -9.98
C ILE A 60 28.58 -8.38 -10.59
N GLU A 61 28.65 -9.67 -10.26
CA GLU A 61 27.59 -10.60 -10.57
C GLU A 61 26.31 -10.24 -9.81
N VAL A 62 25.19 -10.15 -10.54
CA VAL A 62 23.90 -9.82 -9.96
C VAL A 62 23.24 -11.08 -9.45
N THR A 63 23.13 -11.20 -8.12
CA THR A 63 22.38 -12.29 -7.50
C THR A 63 20.86 -12.05 -7.58
N LEU A 64 20.08 -13.12 -7.53
CA LEU A 64 18.62 -13.05 -7.57
C LEU A 64 18.01 -12.17 -6.44
N PRO A 65 18.46 -12.26 -5.17
CA PRO A 65 17.96 -11.36 -4.12
C PRO A 65 18.24 -9.88 -4.39
N MET A 66 19.40 -9.57 -4.97
CA MET A 66 19.75 -8.20 -5.37
C MET A 66 18.84 -7.73 -6.50
N LEU A 67 18.62 -8.58 -7.49
CA LEU A 67 17.72 -8.30 -8.60
C LEU A 67 16.30 -8.04 -8.12
N MET A 68 15.74 -8.88 -7.26
CA MET A 68 14.39 -8.68 -6.69
C MET A 68 14.27 -7.36 -5.94
N ARG A 69 15.26 -7.00 -5.11
CA ARG A 69 15.28 -5.72 -4.38
C ARG A 69 15.32 -4.54 -5.34
N LEU A 70 16.14 -4.63 -6.38
CA LEU A 70 16.28 -3.61 -7.40
C LEU A 70 14.99 -3.42 -8.19
N VAL A 71 14.41 -4.52 -8.70
CA VAL A 71 13.12 -4.53 -9.42
C VAL A 71 12.01 -3.93 -8.56
N THR A 72 11.88 -4.38 -7.30
CA THR A 72 10.87 -3.85 -6.36
C THR A 72 11.04 -2.35 -6.16
N LYS A 73 12.26 -1.89 -5.95
CA LYS A 73 12.56 -0.47 -5.74
C LYS A 73 12.21 0.35 -6.97
N GLN A 74 12.65 -0.08 -8.14
CA GLN A 74 12.42 0.63 -9.39
C GLN A 74 10.94 0.62 -9.78
N PHE A 75 10.21 -0.46 -9.46
CA PHE A 75 8.76 -0.49 -9.62
C PHE A 75 8.06 0.55 -8.73
N VAL A 76 8.46 0.65 -7.45
CA VAL A 76 7.93 1.69 -6.54
C VAL A 76 8.24 3.10 -7.02
N LEU A 77 9.43 3.33 -7.58
CA LEU A 77 9.78 4.64 -8.16
C LEU A 77 8.94 4.94 -9.41
N GLY A 78 8.81 3.98 -10.33
CA GLY A 78 7.97 4.13 -11.52
C GLY A 78 6.50 4.36 -11.18
N LEU A 79 5.97 3.71 -10.14
CA LEU A 79 4.63 4.00 -9.60
C LEU A 79 4.50 5.46 -9.15
N LYS A 80 5.46 5.97 -8.37
CA LYS A 80 5.44 7.37 -7.91
C LYS A 80 5.52 8.35 -9.08
N GLU A 81 6.36 8.09 -10.06
CA GLU A 81 6.49 8.90 -11.28
C GLU A 81 5.17 8.92 -12.07
N ALA A 82 4.43 7.80 -12.08
CA ALA A 82 3.11 7.69 -12.68
C ALA A 82 1.97 8.28 -11.81
N GLY A 83 2.29 8.96 -10.70
CA GLY A 83 1.33 9.65 -9.84
C GLY A 83 0.68 8.79 -8.75
N TYR A 84 1.18 7.58 -8.50
CA TYR A 84 0.68 6.73 -7.42
C TYR A 84 1.22 7.16 -6.05
N CYS A 85 0.35 7.08 -5.05
CA CYS A 85 0.66 7.19 -3.64
C CYS A 85 0.86 5.80 -3.03
N LEU A 86 1.70 5.71 -1.98
CA LEU A 86 1.89 4.48 -1.21
C LEU A 86 1.31 4.60 0.19
N LYS A 87 0.58 3.57 0.63
CA LYS A 87 0.20 3.35 2.03
C LYS A 87 1.02 2.17 2.57
N GLY A 88 2.01 2.47 3.41
CA GLY A 88 2.97 1.46 3.84
C GLY A 88 3.91 1.04 2.70
N ARG A 89 4.23 -0.26 2.62
CA ARG A 89 5.26 -0.76 1.69
C ARG A 89 4.73 -1.25 0.35
N TYR A 90 3.52 -1.80 0.32
CA TYR A 90 3.02 -2.61 -0.80
C TYR A 90 1.63 -2.22 -1.28
N ILE A 91 0.94 -1.31 -0.59
CA ILE A 91 -0.40 -0.86 -0.98
C ILE A 91 -0.25 0.48 -1.71
N VAL A 92 -0.85 0.56 -2.89
CA VAL A 92 -0.77 1.70 -3.78
C VAL A 92 -2.15 2.14 -4.23
N TYR A 93 -2.31 3.43 -4.46
CA TYR A 93 -3.56 4.06 -4.90
C TYR A 93 -3.23 5.40 -5.58
N ARG A 94 -4.23 6.04 -6.20
CA ARG A 94 -4.11 7.43 -6.67
C ARG A 94 -5.17 8.28 -6.00
N GLU A 95 -4.83 9.53 -5.72
CA GLU A 95 -5.78 10.49 -5.13
C GLU A 95 -6.99 10.73 -6.05
N GLN A 96 -6.79 10.69 -7.37
CA GLN A 96 -7.86 10.84 -8.37
C GLN A 96 -8.82 9.64 -8.47
N ASP A 97 -8.45 8.50 -7.88
CA ASP A 97 -9.27 7.28 -7.84
C ASP A 97 -10.09 7.21 -6.52
N GLU A 98 -10.35 8.37 -5.91
CA GLU A 98 -11.24 8.48 -4.74
C GLU A 98 -12.67 8.09 -5.12
N LEU A 99 -13.26 7.20 -4.33
CA LEU A 99 -14.67 6.84 -4.46
C LEU A 99 -15.56 7.97 -3.94
N ASP A 100 -16.52 8.38 -4.76
CA ASP A 100 -17.47 9.40 -4.36
C ASP A 100 -18.46 8.88 -3.30
N GLN A 101 -18.60 9.64 -2.21
CA GLN A 101 -19.38 9.27 -1.04
C GLN A 101 -19.69 10.52 -0.18
N PRO A 102 -20.77 10.55 0.62
CA PRO A 102 -21.27 11.78 1.26
C PRO A 102 -20.53 12.22 2.54
N CYS A 103 -19.67 11.38 3.13
CA CYS A 103 -19.01 11.58 4.42
C CYS A 103 -17.50 11.91 4.29
N LYS A 104 -17.11 12.69 3.27
CA LYS A 104 -15.69 13.01 2.97
C LYS A 104 -14.98 13.80 4.06
N ASP A 105 -15.72 14.53 4.89
CA ASP A 105 -15.19 15.23 6.05
C ASP A 105 -14.75 14.29 7.18
N ILE A 106 -15.15 13.01 7.15
CA ILE A 106 -14.74 12.00 8.13
C ILE A 106 -13.64 11.11 7.57
N PHE A 107 -13.80 10.63 6.34
CA PHE A 107 -12.86 9.70 5.71
C PHE A 107 -12.94 9.75 4.18
N CYS A 108 -11.89 9.27 3.52
CA CYS A 108 -11.87 8.98 2.08
C CYS A 108 -11.64 7.48 1.83
N ILE A 109 -12.13 7.01 0.69
CA ILE A 109 -11.87 5.66 0.17
C ILE A 109 -11.27 5.80 -1.21
N TYR A 110 -10.22 5.04 -1.50
CA TYR A 110 -9.60 5.00 -2.81
C TYR A 110 -9.57 3.57 -3.33
N ASP A 111 -9.81 3.43 -4.62
CA ASP A 111 -9.47 2.21 -5.32
C ASP A 111 -7.95 2.13 -5.51
N GLY A 112 -7.39 0.95 -5.27
CA GLY A 112 -5.97 0.71 -5.44
C GLY A 112 -5.66 -0.78 -5.51
N PHE A 113 -4.44 -1.14 -5.16
CA PHE A 113 -4.00 -2.53 -5.13
C PHE A 113 -2.85 -2.76 -4.15
N GLU A 114 -2.73 -3.97 -3.64
CA GLU A 114 -1.50 -4.48 -3.03
C GLU A 114 -0.66 -5.14 -4.12
N PHE A 115 0.66 -4.98 -4.05
CA PHE A 115 1.57 -5.71 -4.93
C PHE A 115 2.70 -6.39 -4.17
N ARG A 116 3.23 -7.48 -4.73
CA ARG A 116 4.47 -8.11 -4.27
C ARG A 116 5.30 -8.59 -5.44
N VAL A 117 6.60 -8.35 -5.39
CA VAL A 117 7.55 -9.00 -6.31
C VAL A 117 8.04 -10.27 -5.62
N VAL A 118 7.77 -11.42 -6.24
CA VAL A 118 8.10 -12.74 -5.70
C VAL A 118 8.95 -13.50 -6.71
N ASN A 119 9.73 -14.46 -6.23
CA ASN A 119 10.44 -15.39 -7.09
C ASN A 119 9.84 -16.79 -6.87
N LEU A 120 9.30 -17.38 -7.93
CA LEU A 120 8.87 -18.77 -7.96
C LEU A 120 9.77 -19.54 -8.94
N THR A 121 9.58 -20.85 -9.05
CA THR A 121 10.38 -21.74 -9.92
C THR A 121 10.45 -21.26 -11.37
N ASN A 122 9.43 -20.52 -11.82
CA ASN A 122 9.29 -20.03 -13.19
C ASN A 122 9.83 -18.60 -13.39
N GLY A 123 10.55 -18.05 -12.40
CA GLY A 123 11.18 -16.73 -12.45
C GLY A 123 10.54 -15.69 -11.53
N ILE A 124 10.85 -14.42 -11.81
CA ILE A 124 10.37 -13.27 -11.03
C ILE A 124 8.97 -12.92 -11.50
N LEU A 125 8.03 -12.81 -10.56
CA LEU A 125 6.63 -12.51 -10.80
C LEU A 125 6.20 -11.27 -10.03
N LEU A 126 5.27 -10.52 -10.62
CA LEU A 126 4.50 -9.48 -9.94
C LEU A 126 3.15 -10.06 -9.53
N CYS A 127 2.92 -10.15 -8.22
CA CYS A 127 1.61 -10.38 -7.64
C CYS A 127 0.88 -9.05 -7.51
N VAL A 128 -0.36 -8.95 -8.02
CA VAL A 128 -1.20 -7.74 -7.94
C VAL A 128 -2.59 -8.10 -7.47
N ASP A 129 -3.01 -7.48 -6.38
CA ASP A 129 -4.30 -7.75 -5.77
C ASP A 129 -5.13 -6.48 -5.59
N PRO A 130 -6.34 -6.36 -6.17
CA PRO A 130 -7.20 -5.20 -5.98
C PRO A 130 -7.46 -4.95 -4.49
N HIS A 131 -7.38 -3.69 -4.06
CA HIS A 131 -7.45 -3.34 -2.65
C HIS A 131 -8.16 -1.99 -2.46
N LEU A 132 -8.95 -1.87 -1.39
CA LEU A 132 -9.55 -0.60 -0.98
C LEU A 132 -8.71 0.09 0.09
N ILE A 133 -8.46 1.38 -0.10
CA ILE A 133 -7.66 2.18 0.83
C ILE A 133 -8.58 3.14 1.57
N PHE A 134 -8.77 2.91 2.87
CA PHE A 134 -9.43 3.87 3.75
C PHE A 134 -8.42 4.85 4.37
N ARG A 135 -8.80 6.13 4.44
CA ARG A 135 -8.05 7.20 5.11
C ARG A 135 -8.97 8.03 5.99
N SER A 136 -8.57 8.26 7.23
CA SER A 136 -9.26 9.19 8.14
C SER A 136 -8.89 10.62 7.79
N ASN A 137 -9.90 11.47 7.69
CA ASN A 137 -9.76 12.92 7.46
C ASN A 137 -10.10 13.75 8.70
N CYS A 138 -10.69 13.11 9.72
CA CYS A 138 -11.17 13.76 10.93
C CYS A 138 -10.35 13.33 12.14
N THR A 139 -9.84 14.29 12.89
CA THR A 139 -9.12 14.07 14.16
C THR A 139 -10.10 13.80 15.30
N ILE A 140 -9.62 13.32 16.44
CA ILE A 140 -10.46 13.13 17.64
C ILE A 140 -11.06 14.47 18.07
N GLY A 141 -10.29 15.57 18.01
CA GLY A 141 -10.80 16.92 18.31
C GLY A 141 -11.96 17.32 17.40
N GLN A 142 -11.83 17.10 16.09
CA GLN A 142 -12.90 17.40 15.13
C GLN A 142 -14.13 16.49 15.31
N LEU A 143 -13.96 15.26 15.78
CA LEU A 143 -15.09 14.38 16.11
C LEU A 143 -15.88 14.91 17.32
N LEU A 144 -15.18 15.42 18.34
CA LEU A 144 -15.82 16.09 19.49
C LEU A 144 -16.62 17.32 19.04
N GLU A 145 -16.04 18.17 18.20
CA GLU A 145 -16.72 19.36 17.63
C GLU A 145 -17.98 18.99 16.83
N LYS A 146 -17.99 17.80 16.21
CA LYS A 146 -19.15 17.26 15.48
C LYS A 146 -20.20 16.63 16.39
N GLY A 147 -19.99 16.64 17.70
CA GLY A 147 -20.97 16.18 18.69
C GLY A 147 -20.74 14.78 19.24
N MET A 148 -19.60 14.14 18.98
CA MET A 148 -19.25 12.90 19.68
C MET A 148 -18.91 13.17 21.14
N SER A 149 -19.28 12.25 22.03
CA SER A 149 -18.89 12.34 23.43
C SER A 149 -17.44 11.85 23.63
N PRO A 150 -16.69 12.37 24.61
CA PRO A 150 -15.36 11.84 24.94
C PRO A 150 -15.37 10.35 25.31
N ALA A 151 -16.46 9.85 25.90
CA ALA A 151 -16.60 8.46 26.30
C ALA A 151 -16.60 7.51 25.08
N ASP A 152 -17.19 7.92 23.96
CA ASP A 152 -17.27 7.13 22.73
C ASP A 152 -15.95 7.12 21.93
N LEU A 153 -15.03 8.02 22.29
CA LEU A 153 -13.72 8.20 21.68
C LEU A 153 -12.63 7.54 22.52
N SER A 154 -12.79 6.24 22.73
CA SER A 154 -11.86 5.37 23.46
C SER A 154 -11.81 3.97 22.83
N ASP A 155 -10.77 3.21 23.19
CA ASP A 155 -10.64 1.78 22.90
C ASP A 155 -10.45 1.43 21.42
N PHE A 156 -9.56 2.17 20.73
CA PHE A 156 -9.17 1.84 19.36
C PHE A 156 -7.78 2.35 18.99
N SER A 157 -7.23 1.79 17.92
CA SER A 157 -5.95 2.21 17.36
C SER A 157 -6.03 3.60 16.73
N VAL A 158 -4.98 4.39 16.93
CA VAL A 158 -4.84 5.76 16.42
C VAL A 158 -3.45 5.95 15.83
N ASN A 159 -3.31 6.99 15.02
CA ASN A 159 -2.02 7.56 14.69
C ASN A 159 -1.99 9.05 15.09
N TYR A 160 -0.84 9.53 15.54
CA TYR A 160 -0.68 10.93 15.95
C TYR A 160 0.70 11.47 15.59
N ARG A 161 0.85 12.79 15.66
CA ARG A 161 2.12 13.49 15.39
C ARG A 161 2.59 14.21 16.65
N ARG A 162 3.85 13.98 17.04
CA ARG A 162 4.55 14.75 18.09
C ARG A 162 5.34 15.93 17.50
N GLU A 163 5.89 15.74 16.31
CA GLU A 163 6.72 16.70 15.57
C GLU A 163 6.43 16.56 14.06
N GLU A 164 6.81 17.55 13.25
CA GLU A 164 6.43 17.66 11.82
C GLU A 164 6.77 16.43 10.96
N ARG A 165 7.64 15.50 11.40
CA ARG A 165 8.23 14.49 10.53
C ARG A 165 7.77 13.05 10.72
N TYR A 166 7.17 12.67 11.86
CA TYR A 166 6.84 11.25 12.10
C TYR A 166 5.44 11.04 12.68
N ARG A 167 4.68 10.15 12.03
CA ARG A 167 3.46 9.57 12.60
C ARG A 167 3.84 8.43 13.55
N ILE A 168 3.21 8.41 14.70
CA ILE A 168 3.34 7.38 15.73
C ILE A 168 2.02 6.63 15.79
N ASP A 169 2.08 5.31 15.74
CA ASP A 169 0.92 4.44 15.91
C ASP A 169 0.76 4.09 17.40
N GLY A 170 -0.47 4.11 17.89
CA GLY A 170 -0.77 3.81 19.28
C GLY A 170 -2.21 3.37 19.50
N TYR A 171 -2.55 3.14 20.76
CA TYR A 171 -3.89 2.77 21.21
C TYR A 171 -4.49 3.89 22.05
N LEU A 172 -5.66 4.39 21.66
CA LEU A 172 -6.40 5.40 22.42
C LEU A 172 -7.06 4.72 23.62
N ILE A 173 -6.61 5.08 24.82
CA ILE A 173 -7.16 4.57 26.09
C ILE A 173 -8.41 5.35 26.45
N GLU A 174 -8.32 6.68 26.44
CA GLU A 174 -9.42 7.57 26.83
C GLU A 174 -9.25 8.94 26.15
N THR A 175 -10.36 9.67 26.04
CA THR A 175 -10.40 11.08 25.68
C THR A 175 -11.02 11.85 26.83
N ARG A 176 -10.38 12.95 27.25
CA ARG A 176 -10.84 13.79 28.37
C ARG A 176 -10.71 15.27 28.03
N ILE A 177 -11.56 16.08 28.65
CA ILE A 177 -11.43 17.53 28.59
C ILE A 177 -10.65 17.97 29.83
N SER A 178 -9.54 18.68 29.64
CA SER A 178 -8.74 19.23 30.74
C SER A 178 -9.49 20.35 31.46
N ASP A 179 -9.01 20.74 32.63
CA ASP A 179 -9.54 21.89 33.36
C ASP A 179 -9.43 23.21 32.58
N SER A 180 -8.51 23.28 31.62
CA SER A 180 -8.37 24.41 30.68
C SER A 180 -9.35 24.36 29.50
N GLY A 181 -10.23 23.36 29.42
CA GLY A 181 -11.16 23.14 28.32
C GLY A 181 -10.56 22.49 27.08
N GLN A 182 -9.27 22.09 27.12
CA GLN A 182 -8.60 21.46 25.99
C GLN A 182 -8.90 19.95 25.97
N ALA A 183 -9.25 19.42 24.80
CA ALA A 183 -9.41 17.99 24.62
C ALA A 183 -8.05 17.28 24.52
N LEU A 184 -7.82 16.31 25.41
CA LEU A 184 -6.62 15.49 25.47
C LEU A 184 -6.97 14.02 25.30
N CYS A 185 -6.15 13.32 24.54
CA CYS A 185 -6.22 11.89 24.29
C CYS A 185 -5.08 11.19 25.02
N LYS A 186 -5.41 10.22 25.86
CA LYS A 186 -4.41 9.35 26.48
C LYS A 186 -4.11 8.20 25.54
N VAL A 187 -2.89 8.16 25.00
CA VAL A 187 -2.49 7.19 23.98
C VAL A 187 -1.36 6.31 24.51
N LYS A 188 -1.47 4.99 24.29
CA LYS A 188 -0.39 4.02 24.51
C LYS A 188 0.38 3.81 23.21
N ASN A 189 1.63 4.24 23.17
CA ASN A 189 2.49 4.10 21.99
C ASN A 189 2.86 2.63 21.75
N TYR A 190 2.72 2.13 20.51
CA TYR A 190 3.00 0.72 20.20
C TYR A 190 4.50 0.37 20.17
N ARG A 191 5.39 1.36 20.08
CA ARG A 191 6.83 1.12 19.98
C ARG A 191 7.50 0.89 21.33
N ASP A 192 7.12 1.68 22.33
CA ASP A 192 7.74 1.66 23.67
C ASP A 192 6.75 1.30 24.79
N PHE A 193 5.48 1.08 24.45
CA PHE A 193 4.39 0.75 25.38
C PHE A 193 4.12 1.80 26.46
N LYS A 194 4.67 3.02 26.32
CA LYS A 194 4.44 4.12 27.26
C LYS A 194 3.12 4.81 26.96
N GLN A 195 2.50 5.33 28.02
CA GLN A 195 1.30 6.15 27.93
C GLN A 195 1.67 7.62 27.93
N GLU A 196 0.99 8.40 27.11
CA GLU A 196 1.19 9.84 27.01
C GLU A 196 -0.13 10.55 26.72
N ASP A 197 -0.24 11.81 27.15
CA ASP A 197 -1.35 12.67 26.80
C ASP A 197 -0.99 13.48 25.55
N VAL A 198 -1.85 13.41 24.54
CA VAL A 198 -1.67 14.05 23.23
C VAL A 198 -2.88 14.94 22.96
N PRO A 199 -2.70 16.17 22.46
CA PRO A 199 -3.84 17.00 22.07
C PRO A 199 -4.72 16.31 21.02
N ALA A 200 -6.04 16.32 21.23
CA ALA A 200 -7.00 15.56 20.42
C ALA A 200 -7.01 15.98 18.93
N GLU A 201 -6.63 17.23 18.65
CA GLU A 201 -6.45 17.77 17.30
C GLU A 201 -5.29 17.12 16.53
N ASN A 202 -4.35 16.46 17.22
CA ASN A 202 -3.20 15.79 16.61
C ASN A 202 -3.39 14.26 16.50
N VAL A 203 -4.52 13.74 16.99
CA VAL A 203 -4.81 12.30 17.00
C VAL A 203 -5.83 11.97 15.92
N LEU A 204 -5.47 11.04 15.04
CA LEU A 204 -6.33 10.51 13.98
C LEU A 204 -6.72 9.06 14.30
N PRO A 205 -8.01 8.69 14.22
CA PRO A 205 -8.43 7.30 14.32
C PRO A 205 -7.80 6.48 13.20
N GLU A 206 -7.42 5.23 13.47
CA GLU A 206 -7.07 4.30 12.41
C GLU A 206 -8.30 4.05 11.53
N PRO A 207 -8.20 4.14 10.20
CA PRO A 207 -9.35 4.07 9.30
C PRO A 207 -9.84 2.63 9.09
N LYS A 208 -10.26 1.95 10.17
CA LYS A 208 -10.89 0.63 10.12
C LYS A 208 -12.38 0.78 9.74
N PRO A 209 -12.90 0.01 8.79
CA PRO A 209 -14.30 0.12 8.35
C PRO A 209 -15.32 0.06 9.50
N GLU A 210 -15.08 -0.79 10.50
CA GLU A 210 -15.93 -0.97 11.67
C GLU A 210 -15.92 0.27 12.57
N LEU A 211 -14.75 0.89 12.75
CA LEU A 211 -14.62 2.13 13.51
C LEU A 211 -15.27 3.30 12.78
N ILE A 212 -15.07 3.42 11.46
CA ILE A 212 -15.71 4.45 10.65
C ILE A 212 -17.23 4.27 10.72
N GLN A 213 -17.74 3.05 10.56
CA GLN A 213 -19.17 2.75 10.67
C GLN A 213 -19.72 3.19 12.04
N ARG A 214 -19.05 2.84 13.14
CA ARG A 214 -19.41 3.26 14.50
C ARG A 214 -19.46 4.78 14.64
N VAL A 215 -18.45 5.49 14.11
CA VAL A 215 -18.40 6.97 14.13
C VAL A 215 -19.59 7.57 13.37
N LEU A 216 -19.90 7.05 12.18
CA LEU A 216 -21.03 7.56 11.39
C LEU A 216 -22.37 7.34 12.08
N GLU A 217 -22.55 6.19 12.74
CA GLU A 217 -23.76 5.88 13.51
C GLU A 217 -23.97 6.84 14.67
N HIS A 218 -22.91 7.13 15.45
CA HIS A 218 -22.98 8.12 16.54
C HIS A 218 -23.34 9.51 16.02
N LEU A 219 -22.78 9.89 14.88
CA LEU A 219 -23.08 11.16 14.20
C LEU A 219 -24.42 11.14 13.43
N SER A 220 -25.22 10.08 13.56
CA SER A 220 -26.51 9.91 12.87
C SER A 220 -26.42 10.03 11.34
N ARG A 221 -25.28 9.65 10.76
CA ARG A 221 -25.03 9.71 9.31
C ARG A 221 -25.41 8.40 8.64
N ARG A 222 -26.31 8.47 7.68
CA ARG A 222 -26.80 7.30 6.93
C ARG A 222 -25.85 6.94 5.79
N PHE A 223 -24.81 6.20 6.11
CA PHE A 223 -23.93 5.58 5.13
C PHE A 223 -23.41 4.24 5.65
N ASN A 224 -23.44 3.21 4.81
CA ASN A 224 -23.05 1.86 5.19
C ASN A 224 -21.67 1.53 4.60
N VAL A 225 -20.64 1.77 5.40
CA VAL A 225 -19.23 1.55 5.03
C VAL A 225 -18.96 0.07 4.81
N ILE A 226 -19.54 -0.79 5.65
CA ILE A 226 -19.34 -2.24 5.59
C ILE A 226 -19.93 -2.81 4.30
N ALA A 227 -21.16 -2.43 3.94
CA ALA A 227 -21.78 -2.87 2.70
C ALA A 227 -21.00 -2.38 1.47
N LEU A 228 -20.49 -1.14 1.49
CA LEU A 228 -19.64 -0.64 0.42
C LEU A 228 -18.35 -1.46 0.29
N GLN A 229 -17.67 -1.72 1.42
CA GLN A 229 -16.46 -2.53 1.43
C GLN A 229 -16.72 -3.93 0.89
N ARG A 230 -17.80 -4.59 1.33
CA ARG A 230 -18.15 -5.95 0.88
C ARG A 230 -18.43 -5.99 -0.62
N LYS A 231 -19.17 -5.01 -1.14
CA LYS A 231 -19.44 -4.87 -2.57
C LYS A 231 -18.15 -4.69 -3.38
N GLN A 232 -17.26 -3.81 -2.95
CA GLN A 232 -16.03 -3.48 -3.67
C GLN A 232 -14.94 -4.55 -3.53
N SER A 233 -14.90 -5.27 -2.41
CA SER A 233 -14.04 -6.45 -2.22
C SER A 233 -14.62 -7.73 -2.83
N PHE A 234 -15.70 -7.62 -3.61
CA PHE A 234 -16.39 -8.72 -4.29
C PHE A 234 -16.95 -9.81 -3.35
N LEU A 235 -17.08 -9.54 -2.04
CA LEU A 235 -17.58 -10.52 -1.06
C LEU A 235 -19.05 -10.87 -1.27
N ASP A 236 -19.81 -9.94 -1.86
CA ASP A 236 -21.23 -10.15 -2.19
C ASP A 236 -21.42 -10.64 -3.63
N SER A 237 -20.35 -10.86 -4.40
CA SER A 237 -20.45 -11.31 -5.79
C SER A 237 -20.46 -12.84 -5.89
N PHE A 238 -21.45 -13.39 -6.58
CA PHE A 238 -21.47 -14.81 -6.99
C PHE A 238 -20.32 -15.17 -7.94
N THR A 239 -19.74 -14.17 -8.61
CA THR A 239 -18.63 -14.31 -9.56
C THR A 239 -17.34 -13.67 -9.04
N ALA A 240 -17.16 -13.59 -7.72
CA ALA A 240 -16.06 -12.88 -7.07
C ALA A 240 -14.67 -13.16 -7.67
N SER A 241 -14.35 -14.42 -7.99
CA SER A 241 -13.07 -14.78 -8.62
C SER A 241 -12.89 -14.15 -10.00
N ARG A 242 -13.95 -14.14 -10.82
CA ARG A 242 -13.94 -13.52 -12.14
C ARG A 242 -13.83 -12.00 -12.02
N ASP A 243 -14.61 -11.39 -11.14
CA ASP A 243 -14.63 -9.92 -11.00
C ASP A 243 -13.29 -9.40 -10.49
N ARG A 244 -12.70 -10.10 -9.51
CA ARG A 244 -11.34 -9.83 -9.02
C ARG A 244 -10.31 -9.97 -10.14
N LEU A 245 -10.36 -11.05 -10.93
CA LEU A 245 -9.45 -11.23 -12.06
C LEU A 245 -9.60 -10.09 -13.08
N MET A 246 -10.82 -9.71 -13.44
CA MET A 246 -11.06 -8.60 -14.38
C MET A 246 -10.49 -7.29 -13.84
N ARG A 247 -10.64 -7.02 -12.55
CA ARG A 247 -10.04 -5.83 -11.91
C ARG A 247 -8.52 -5.90 -11.89
N THR A 248 -7.94 -7.06 -11.59
CA THR A 248 -6.49 -7.29 -11.68
C THR A 248 -5.96 -7.05 -13.08
N LEU A 249 -6.64 -7.57 -14.11
CA LEU A 249 -6.25 -7.36 -15.52
C LEU A 249 -6.33 -5.89 -15.93
N ALA A 250 -7.32 -5.14 -15.43
CA ALA A 250 -7.41 -3.70 -15.64
C ALA A 250 -6.19 -2.97 -15.02
N ILE A 251 -5.82 -3.32 -13.78
CA ILE A 251 -4.62 -2.77 -13.13
C ILE A 251 -3.35 -3.11 -13.93
N ILE A 252 -3.18 -4.36 -14.36
CA ILE A 252 -2.01 -4.80 -15.13
C ILE A 252 -1.92 -4.08 -16.48
N THR A 253 -3.05 -3.92 -17.17
CA THR A 253 -3.13 -3.16 -18.42
C THR A 253 -2.66 -1.72 -18.20
N GLU A 254 -3.09 -1.11 -17.09
CA GLU A 254 -2.69 0.24 -16.75
C GLU A 254 -1.20 0.35 -16.40
N LEU A 255 -0.68 -0.57 -15.58
CA LEU A 255 0.74 -0.62 -15.23
C LEU A 255 1.61 -0.79 -16.46
N ARG A 256 1.18 -1.63 -17.42
CA ARG A 256 1.87 -1.81 -18.70
C ARG A 256 1.92 -0.55 -19.55
N ARG A 257 0.90 0.31 -19.44
CA ARG A 257 0.83 1.56 -20.21
C ARG A 257 1.64 2.68 -19.57
N ASN A 258 1.55 2.80 -18.24
CA ASN A 258 2.00 4.00 -17.53
C ASN A 258 3.29 3.80 -16.72
N VAL A 259 3.66 2.57 -16.38
CA VAL A 259 4.81 2.27 -15.50
C VAL A 259 5.86 1.41 -16.18
N PHE A 260 5.44 0.38 -16.90
CA PHE A 260 6.35 -0.51 -17.64
C PHE A 260 6.57 -0.01 -19.08
N PRO A 261 7.71 -0.34 -19.71
CA PRO A 261 8.84 -1.08 -19.13
C PRO A 261 9.64 -0.21 -18.15
N LEU A 262 10.08 -0.83 -17.04
CA LEU A 262 11.03 -0.16 -16.15
C LEU A 262 12.40 -0.14 -16.82
N ARG A 263 13.03 1.03 -16.91
CA ARG A 263 14.35 1.22 -17.51
C ARG A 263 15.27 1.95 -16.53
N PHE A 264 16.38 1.31 -16.16
CA PHE A 264 17.35 1.88 -15.23
C PHE A 264 18.74 1.29 -15.48
N GLY A 265 19.73 2.15 -15.69
CA GLY A 265 21.06 1.71 -16.13
C GLY A 265 20.96 0.87 -17.42
N LYS A 266 21.53 -0.34 -17.40
CA LYS A 266 21.41 -1.32 -18.50
C LYS A 266 20.28 -2.34 -18.30
N PHE A 267 19.46 -2.19 -17.26
CA PHE A 267 18.33 -3.08 -17.03
C PHE A 267 17.10 -2.62 -17.80
N LYS A 268 16.33 -3.59 -18.28
CA LYS A 268 14.97 -3.39 -18.77
C LYS A 268 14.08 -4.48 -18.19
N VAL A 269 13.00 -4.09 -17.51
CA VAL A 269 12.01 -5.02 -16.97
C VAL A 269 10.69 -4.80 -17.70
N SER A 270 10.12 -5.88 -18.23
CA SER A 270 8.83 -5.86 -18.91
C SER A 270 7.83 -6.71 -18.13
N LEU A 271 6.56 -6.31 -18.15
CA LEU A 271 5.46 -6.99 -17.47
C LEU A 271 4.57 -7.71 -18.47
N ASP A 272 4.33 -9.00 -18.24
CA ASP A 272 3.46 -9.81 -19.08
C ASP A 272 1.99 -9.40 -18.93
N SER A 273 1.19 -9.62 -19.98
CA SER A 273 -0.23 -9.22 -20.02
C SER A 273 -1.15 -10.30 -19.49
N GLU A 274 -0.71 -11.55 -19.59
CA GLU A 274 -1.47 -12.70 -19.18
C GLU A 274 -0.98 -13.17 -17.81
N PRO A 275 -1.90 -13.57 -16.92
CA PRO A 275 -1.51 -14.15 -15.64
C PRO A 275 -0.86 -15.50 -15.87
N VAL A 276 0.07 -15.86 -14.97
CA VAL A 276 0.63 -17.21 -14.92
C VAL A 276 -0.49 -18.18 -14.55
N VAL A 277 -0.69 -19.17 -15.41
CA VAL A 277 -1.63 -20.27 -15.16
C VAL A 277 -0.95 -21.28 -14.26
N ILE A 278 -1.50 -21.49 -13.06
CA ILE A 278 -1.05 -22.56 -12.17
C ILE A 278 -1.90 -23.78 -12.50
N ARG A 279 -1.27 -24.79 -13.12
CA ARG A 279 -1.87 -26.12 -13.29
C ARG A 279 -1.73 -26.86 -11.97
N VAL A 280 -2.85 -27.22 -11.38
CA VAL A 280 -2.95 -28.03 -10.14
C VAL A 280 -3.31 -29.46 -10.51
#